data_AF-A0A661SAY1-F1
#
_entry.id   AF-A0A661SAY1-F1
#
_cell.length_a   1.000
_cell.length_b   1.000
_cell.length_c   1.000
_cell.angle_alpha   90.00
_cell.angle_beta   90.00
_cell.angle_gamma   90.00
#
_symmetry.space_group_name_H-M   'P 1'
#
loop_
_entity.id
_entity.type
_entity.pdbx_description
1 polymer ?
#
loop_
_entity_poly.entity_id
_entity_poly.type
_entity_poly.pdbx_seq_one_letter_code
_entity_poly.pdbx_strand_id
1 'polypeptide(L)'
;MRNLSEIRELLDELDYQPANALEDQDLDFKEWKTRSLSDAVALVVEMAICMANGGGGTVVFGVNDREVGRSKAILGVPHDVDVNRLKKAVYDSTDPKLTPVFQELLVPEGTGRLIIMQIYPGLPPYTDTKGRGKIRVGKDCQPLTGTLRRRVMVETGETDFTASPVQGPVETLVSAAAMERLREAARRENAPDDLLRRPDRDLLTTLGLIRNRRLLRAGVLLVGTAGAIREHFPGYGWTHLRMASDTEYSDRADGYDAIPIALDRVLDRIMADNPITTVRQGLFHFEIRTYPEIALREALLNAFVHADYRIAGPLLVKQFRERLEISNPGGLPGGITPDNILRHEPVARNPTLVDALTRLRLVNRSNLGVRRMYQALLMEGKEPPVILDEGEAVRVIFRARDLSVSFRLFVAEEADHGRILTVEHLLILQYLLRHPEIDTATAARITQQSESSARETLSSMETELGYLERGGTGRGTYWILSYDLHSRLSGPGHPDRDRRIDWEAAKTRVLSVLKQRAERGEADLQNAEVRRITHLDRQQVNRLIHELEKEGQVRMEGHGRGARYRYVGDSGR
;
A
#
# COMPACT_ATOMS: atom_id res chain seq x y z
N MET A 1 9.67 -9.98 9.23
CA MET A 1 10.81 -10.84 9.65
C MET A 1 11.66 -10.08 10.65
N ARG A 2 11.92 -10.67 11.82
CA ARG A 2 12.65 -10.04 12.91
C ARG A 2 14.14 -10.39 12.85
N ASN A 3 15.00 -9.39 13.06
CA ASN A 3 16.45 -9.61 13.15
C ASN A 3 16.89 -10.02 14.56
N LEU A 4 18.13 -10.47 14.73
CA LEU A 4 18.63 -10.95 16.03
C LEU A 4 18.61 -9.89 17.13
N SER A 5 18.81 -8.61 16.79
CA SER A 5 18.80 -7.52 17.76
C SER A 5 17.38 -7.25 18.28
N GLU A 6 16.41 -7.20 17.37
CA GLU A 6 14.99 -7.08 17.73
C GLU A 6 14.52 -8.26 18.59
N ILE A 7 14.97 -9.48 18.29
CA ILE A 7 14.63 -10.65 19.11
C ILE A 7 15.23 -10.51 20.50
N ARG A 8 16.46 -9.99 20.65
CA ARG A 8 17.04 -9.73 21.98
C ARG A 8 16.21 -8.74 22.80
N GLU A 9 15.79 -7.64 22.18
CA GLU A 9 14.93 -6.65 22.82
C GLU A 9 13.59 -7.28 23.27
N LEU A 10 12.98 -8.11 22.41
CA LEU A 10 11.75 -8.83 22.77
C LEU A 10 11.95 -9.87 23.89
N LEU A 11 13.15 -10.45 24.01
CA LEU A 11 13.45 -11.33 25.14
C LEU A 11 13.57 -10.56 26.46
N ASP A 12 13.93 -9.27 26.44
CA ASP A 12 14.00 -8.43 27.66
C ASP A 12 12.59 -8.16 28.22
N GLU A 13 11.60 -8.06 27.33
CA GLU A 13 10.19 -7.91 27.71
C GLU A 13 9.60 -9.11 28.46
N LEU A 14 10.25 -10.28 28.41
CA LEU A 14 9.79 -11.49 29.10
C LEU A 14 9.81 -11.36 30.62
N ASP A 15 10.52 -10.38 31.18
CA ASP A 15 10.47 -10.09 32.62
C ASP A 15 9.12 -9.50 33.06
N TYR A 16 8.36 -8.90 32.13
CA TYR A 16 7.13 -8.19 32.43
C TYR A 16 5.87 -8.88 31.87
N GLN A 17 6.01 -9.67 30.81
CA GLN A 17 4.89 -10.31 30.12
C GLN A 17 5.28 -11.66 29.50
N PRO A 18 4.32 -12.58 29.28
CA PRO A 18 4.61 -13.88 28.66
C PRO A 18 4.88 -13.74 27.16
N ALA A 19 5.65 -14.67 26.58
CA ALA A 19 6.04 -14.57 25.17
C ALA A 19 4.85 -14.62 24.20
N ASN A 20 3.76 -15.30 24.55
CA ASN A 20 2.53 -15.35 23.72
C ASN A 20 1.81 -13.99 23.59
N ALA A 21 2.13 -13.01 24.43
CA ALA A 21 1.63 -11.64 24.31
C ALA A 21 2.43 -10.82 23.29
N LEU A 22 3.65 -11.27 22.97
CA LEU A 22 4.55 -10.69 21.98
C LEU A 22 4.40 -11.33 20.59
N GLU A 23 3.69 -12.46 20.49
CA GLU A 23 3.42 -13.14 19.22
C GLU A 23 2.47 -12.35 18.34
N ASP A 24 2.70 -12.44 17.03
CA ASP A 24 1.90 -11.78 16.01
C ASP A 24 1.85 -12.65 14.73
N GLN A 25 1.32 -12.10 13.63
CA GLN A 25 1.27 -12.76 12.32
C GLN A 25 2.65 -13.23 11.85
N ASP A 26 3.72 -12.47 12.12
CA ASP A 26 5.07 -12.74 11.60
C ASP A 26 6.09 -13.18 12.65
N LEU A 27 5.66 -13.38 13.91
CA LEU A 27 6.52 -13.79 15.03
C LEU A 27 5.83 -14.84 15.91
N ASP A 28 6.55 -15.92 16.22
CA ASP A 28 6.07 -17.01 17.07
C ASP A 28 7.17 -17.52 18.02
N PHE A 29 6.81 -17.80 19.28
CA PHE A 29 7.69 -18.41 20.26
C PHE A 29 7.27 -19.86 20.50
N LYS A 30 8.25 -20.78 20.53
CA LYS A 30 7.98 -22.19 20.74
C LYS A 30 8.93 -22.81 21.74
N GLU A 31 8.35 -23.55 22.66
CA GLU A 31 9.09 -24.28 23.66
C GLU A 31 9.79 -25.50 23.03
N TRP A 32 11.02 -25.79 23.43
CA TRP A 32 11.76 -26.96 22.96
C TRP A 32 11.49 -28.21 23.84
N LYS A 33 10.22 -28.61 23.97
CA LYS A 33 9.81 -29.82 24.73
C LYS A 33 9.72 -31.05 23.82
N THR A 34 10.86 -31.52 23.30
CA THR A 34 10.89 -32.65 22.37
C THR A 34 11.45 -33.89 23.07
N ARG A 35 10.72 -35.02 23.01
CA ARG A 35 11.16 -36.29 23.62
C ARG A 35 12.20 -37.01 22.77
N SER A 36 12.25 -36.64 21.49
CA SER A 36 13.13 -37.19 20.47
C SER A 36 13.45 -36.15 19.40
N LEU A 37 14.54 -36.38 18.66
CA LEU A 37 14.89 -35.54 17.51
C LEU A 37 13.81 -35.56 16.42
N SER A 38 13.05 -36.66 16.28
CA SER A 38 11.90 -36.72 15.37
C SER A 38 10.79 -35.77 15.75
N ASP A 39 10.52 -35.59 17.05
CA ASP A 39 9.50 -34.63 17.52
C ASP A 39 9.93 -33.20 17.24
N ALA A 40 11.23 -32.91 17.43
CA ALA A 40 11.81 -31.62 17.10
C ALA A 40 11.70 -31.30 15.61
N VAL A 41 12.05 -32.27 14.75
CA VAL A 41 11.90 -32.12 13.30
C VAL A 41 10.43 -31.90 12.92
N ALA A 42 9.50 -32.67 13.49
CA ALA A 42 8.08 -32.53 13.20
C ALA A 42 7.54 -31.13 13.58
N LEU A 43 7.91 -30.62 14.76
CA LEU A 43 7.56 -29.27 15.20
C LEU A 43 8.13 -28.21 14.24
N VAL A 44 9.41 -28.31 13.89
CA VAL A 44 10.07 -27.35 13.00
C VAL A 44 9.43 -27.35 11.61
N VAL A 45 9.13 -28.53 11.04
CA VAL A 45 8.45 -28.67 9.74
C VAL A 45 7.04 -28.08 9.79
N GLU A 46 6.26 -28.40 10.83
CA GLU A 46 4.91 -27.87 11.00
C GLU A 46 4.92 -26.33 11.08
N MET A 47 5.83 -25.77 11.87
CA MET A 47 5.97 -24.33 12.01
C MET A 47 6.45 -23.67 10.71
N ALA A 48 7.37 -24.29 9.99
CA ALA A 48 7.81 -23.77 8.69
C ALA A 48 6.65 -23.69 7.68
N ILE A 49 5.82 -24.73 7.61
CA ILE A 49 4.62 -24.76 6.75
C ILE A 49 3.62 -23.68 7.19
N CYS A 50 3.32 -23.61 8.49
CA CYS A 50 2.36 -22.66 9.03
C CYS A 50 2.74 -21.20 8.71
N MET A 51 3.99 -20.84 8.97
CA MET A 51 4.50 -19.49 8.72
C MET A 51 4.57 -19.19 7.22
N ALA A 52 5.05 -20.13 6.39
CA ALA A 52 5.10 -19.94 4.95
C ALA A 52 3.70 -19.68 4.35
N ASN A 53 2.69 -20.38 4.87
CA ASN A 53 1.31 -20.20 4.44
C ASN A 53 0.65 -18.90 4.88
N GLY A 54 1.13 -18.28 5.96
CA GLY A 54 0.61 -17.00 6.45
C GLY A 54 1.45 -15.78 6.09
N GLY A 55 2.30 -15.87 5.06
CA GLY A 55 3.08 -14.73 4.56
C GLY A 55 4.54 -14.67 5.03
N GLY A 56 5.04 -15.73 5.66
CA GLY A 56 6.41 -15.79 6.20
C GLY A 56 6.51 -15.22 7.62
N GLY A 57 7.71 -15.20 8.18
CA GLY A 57 7.96 -14.70 9.53
C GLY A 57 9.11 -15.39 10.24
N THR A 58 9.10 -15.29 11.57
CA THR A 58 10.19 -15.70 12.45
C THR A 58 9.65 -16.60 13.57
N VAL A 59 10.30 -17.74 13.79
CA VAL A 59 9.98 -18.65 14.88
C VAL A 59 11.19 -18.76 15.80
N VAL A 60 11.01 -18.48 17.09
CA VAL A 60 12.05 -18.55 18.11
C VAL A 60 11.83 -19.81 18.96
N PHE A 61 12.74 -20.76 18.84
CA PHE A 61 12.71 -22.02 19.56
C PHE A 61 13.51 -21.97 20.86
N GLY A 62 12.95 -22.54 21.93
CA GLY A 62 13.56 -22.62 23.26
C GLY A 62 12.95 -21.66 24.29
N VAL A 63 11.78 -21.07 23.99
CA VAL A 63 11.08 -20.14 24.89
C VAL A 63 9.71 -20.71 25.24
N ASN A 64 9.39 -20.78 26.53
CA ASN A 64 8.05 -21.11 27.02
C ASN A 64 7.15 -19.88 26.87
N ASP A 65 6.05 -20.05 26.15
CA ASP A 65 5.16 -18.98 25.70
C ASP A 65 4.20 -18.45 26.77
N ARG A 66 4.10 -19.13 27.93
CA ARG A 66 3.13 -18.81 29.00
C ARG A 66 3.77 -18.29 30.28
N GLU A 67 5.06 -18.50 30.46
CA GLU A 67 5.77 -18.11 31.68
C GLU A 67 6.15 -16.64 31.65
N VAL A 68 6.07 -15.99 32.82
CA VAL A 68 6.55 -14.62 33.04
C VAL A 68 7.82 -14.66 33.87
N GLY A 69 8.81 -13.87 33.46
CA GLY A 69 10.17 -13.87 33.98
C GLY A 69 11.12 -14.48 32.97
N ARG A 70 12.08 -13.70 32.46
CA ARG A 70 12.99 -14.09 31.39
C ARG A 70 13.74 -15.38 31.68
N SER A 71 14.29 -15.50 32.90
CA SER A 71 15.02 -16.69 33.36
C SER A 71 14.16 -17.97 33.47
N LYS A 72 12.83 -17.83 33.61
CA LYS A 72 11.89 -18.95 33.65
C LYS A 72 11.36 -19.30 32.27
N ALA A 73 11.13 -18.29 31.44
CA ALA A 73 10.61 -18.45 30.08
C ALA A 73 11.67 -19.03 29.13
N ILE A 74 12.93 -18.62 29.25
CA ILE A 74 14.02 -19.10 28.39
C ILE A 74 14.56 -20.45 28.90
N LEU A 75 14.20 -21.52 28.20
CA LEU A 75 14.70 -22.87 28.47
C LEU A 75 15.91 -23.22 27.58
N GLY A 76 15.93 -22.65 26.38
CA GLY A 76 16.95 -22.87 25.37
C GLY A 76 16.77 -24.16 24.56
N VAL A 77 17.67 -24.36 23.59
CA VAL A 77 17.77 -25.54 22.73
C VAL A 77 19.14 -26.20 22.93
N PRO A 78 19.19 -27.51 23.23
CA PRO A 78 20.43 -28.24 23.42
C PRO A 78 21.46 -28.06 22.28
N HIS A 79 22.74 -28.02 22.64
CA HIS A 79 23.85 -27.77 21.69
C HIS A 79 24.09 -28.91 20.69
N ASP A 80 23.64 -30.12 20.99
CA ASP A 80 23.72 -31.29 20.10
C ASP A 80 22.68 -31.26 18.95
N VAL A 81 21.73 -30.32 18.99
CA VAL A 81 20.79 -30.08 17.88
C VAL A 81 21.51 -29.39 16.73
N ASP A 82 21.69 -30.15 15.65
CA ASP A 82 22.29 -29.68 14.38
C ASP A 82 21.24 -28.96 13.50
N VAL A 83 21.48 -27.67 13.29
CA VAL A 83 20.66 -26.78 12.46
C VAL A 83 20.64 -27.21 10.99
N ASN A 84 21.74 -27.75 10.45
CA ASN A 84 21.78 -28.19 9.06
C ASN A 84 20.86 -29.38 8.83
N ARG A 85 20.74 -30.25 9.83
CA ARG A 85 19.81 -31.38 9.81
C ARG A 85 18.36 -30.90 9.84
N LEU A 86 18.04 -29.89 10.65
CA LEU A 86 16.70 -29.27 10.66
C LEU A 86 16.37 -28.65 9.30
N LYS A 87 17.30 -27.88 8.72
CA LYS A 87 17.16 -27.29 7.39
C LYS A 87 16.89 -28.33 6.30
N LYS A 88 17.69 -29.41 6.29
CA LYS A 88 17.48 -30.52 5.36
C LYS A 88 16.11 -31.18 5.57
N ALA A 89 15.72 -31.41 6.82
CA ALA A 89 14.44 -32.04 7.11
C ALA A 89 13.24 -31.21 6.67
N VAL A 90 13.28 -29.88 6.82
CA VAL A 90 12.26 -28.98 6.28
C VAL A 90 12.18 -29.09 4.76
N TYR A 91 13.32 -29.02 4.07
CA TYR A 91 13.35 -29.16 2.61
C TYR A 91 12.79 -30.51 2.14
N ASP A 92 13.25 -31.62 2.73
CA ASP A 92 12.84 -32.97 2.32
C ASP A 92 11.35 -33.21 2.59
N SER A 93 10.81 -32.65 3.67
CA SER A 93 9.45 -32.94 4.16
C SER A 93 8.37 -32.00 3.65
N THR A 94 8.71 -30.93 2.92
CA THR A 94 7.75 -29.92 2.42
C THR A 94 7.53 -29.99 0.92
N ASP A 95 6.34 -29.59 0.49
CA ASP A 95 5.94 -29.43 -0.91
C ASP A 95 4.96 -28.23 -1.06
N PRO A 96 5.30 -27.17 -1.83
CA PRO A 96 6.60 -26.93 -2.47
C PRO A 96 7.77 -26.89 -1.47
N LYS A 97 9.00 -27.03 -1.98
CA LYS A 97 10.20 -27.13 -1.15
C LYS A 97 10.50 -25.83 -0.41
N LEU A 98 10.55 -25.88 0.92
CA LEU A 98 10.92 -24.76 1.78
C LEU A 98 12.40 -24.79 2.17
N THR A 99 13.05 -23.62 2.10
CA THR A 99 14.43 -23.40 2.52
C THR A 99 14.52 -22.29 3.57
N PRO A 100 14.14 -22.56 4.83
CA PRO A 100 14.28 -21.57 5.89
C PRO A 100 15.75 -21.22 6.17
N VAL A 101 15.96 -20.01 6.68
CA VAL A 101 17.24 -19.56 7.24
C VAL A 101 17.21 -19.79 8.73
N PHE A 102 18.22 -20.48 9.26
CA PHE A 102 18.37 -20.68 10.68
C PHE A 102 19.54 -19.86 11.22
N GLN A 103 19.34 -19.26 12.38
CA GLN A 103 20.36 -18.53 13.12
C GLN A 103 20.36 -18.99 14.57
N GLU A 104 21.52 -18.88 15.21
CA GLU A 104 21.69 -19.20 16.62
C GLU A 104 21.82 -17.91 17.42
N LEU A 105 21.09 -17.83 18.52
CA LEU A 105 21.19 -16.73 19.45
C LEU A 105 21.68 -17.26 20.80
N LEU A 106 22.88 -16.83 21.19
CA LEU A 106 23.44 -17.13 22.50
C LEU A 106 22.75 -16.27 23.56
N VAL A 107 22.35 -16.93 24.64
CA VAL A 107 21.63 -16.34 25.78
C VAL A 107 22.27 -16.84 27.09
N PRO A 108 22.28 -16.06 28.18
CA PRO A 108 22.84 -16.53 29.44
C PRO A 108 21.94 -17.54 30.18
N GLU A 109 20.66 -17.65 29.81
CA GLU A 109 19.67 -18.50 30.47
C GLU A 109 19.54 -19.89 29.82
N GLY A 110 18.91 -20.81 30.55
CA GLY A 110 18.56 -22.15 30.04
C GLY A 110 19.79 -22.94 29.59
N THR A 111 19.71 -23.56 28.41
CA THR A 111 20.83 -24.28 27.79
C THR A 111 21.89 -23.37 27.16
N GLY A 112 21.72 -22.05 27.20
CA GLY A 112 22.68 -21.08 26.66
C GLY A 112 22.49 -20.69 25.19
N ARG A 113 21.49 -21.29 24.51
CA ARG A 113 21.29 -21.16 23.06
C ARG A 113 19.80 -21.19 22.70
N LEU A 114 19.39 -20.34 21.77
CA LEU A 114 18.10 -20.38 21.08
C LEU A 114 18.32 -20.61 19.58
N ILE A 115 17.35 -21.26 18.92
CA ILE A 115 17.34 -21.43 17.47
C ILE A 115 16.26 -20.53 16.89
N ILE A 116 16.64 -19.70 15.92
CA ILE A 116 15.74 -18.78 15.23
C ILE A 116 15.58 -19.27 13.80
N MET A 117 14.35 -19.61 13.43
CA MET A 117 13.99 -20.00 12.07
C MET A 117 13.28 -18.84 11.38
N GLN A 118 13.85 -18.37 10.27
CA GLN A 118 13.28 -17.34 9.42
C GLN A 118 12.74 -17.98 8.14
N ILE A 119 11.47 -17.70 7.87
CA ILE A 119 10.73 -18.19 6.71
C ILE A 119 10.40 -16.97 5.87
N TYR A 120 10.91 -16.94 4.64
CA TYR A 120 10.56 -15.90 3.69
C TYR A 120 9.13 -16.09 3.18
N PRO A 121 8.41 -15.00 2.86
CA PRO A 121 7.14 -15.09 2.17
C PRO A 121 7.32 -15.86 0.87
N GLY A 122 6.35 -16.72 0.54
CA GLY A 122 6.32 -17.43 -0.73
C GLY A 122 4.90 -17.57 -1.24
N LEU A 123 4.69 -18.37 -2.28
CA LEU A 123 3.36 -18.63 -2.84
C LEU A 123 2.75 -19.87 -2.16
N PRO A 124 1.81 -19.72 -1.21
CA PRO A 124 1.09 -20.84 -0.65
C PRO A 124 0.15 -21.52 -1.69
N PRO A 125 -0.33 -22.75 -1.44
CA PRO A 125 -0.20 -23.51 -0.20
C PRO A 125 1.06 -24.39 -0.16
N TYR A 126 1.81 -24.26 0.92
CA TYR A 126 2.80 -25.23 1.38
C TYR A 126 2.13 -26.34 2.19
N THR A 127 2.56 -27.56 1.94
CA THR A 127 2.13 -28.75 2.67
C THR A 127 3.32 -29.62 3.03
N ASP A 128 3.13 -30.60 3.89
CA ASP A 128 4.05 -31.72 4.01
C ASP A 128 3.94 -32.62 2.75
N THR A 129 4.89 -33.53 2.57
CA THR A 129 4.87 -34.50 1.46
C THR A 129 3.66 -35.45 1.46
N LYS A 130 2.81 -35.41 2.50
CA LYS A 130 1.55 -36.15 2.61
C LYS A 130 0.33 -35.25 2.34
N GLY A 131 0.54 -34.00 1.93
CA GLY A 131 -0.49 -33.03 1.57
C GLY A 131 -1.20 -32.37 2.76
N ARG A 132 -0.67 -32.51 3.98
CA ARG A 132 -1.20 -31.85 5.19
C ARG A 132 -0.51 -30.49 5.37
N GLY A 133 -1.27 -29.45 5.73
CA GLY A 133 -0.71 -28.13 5.99
C GLY A 133 -1.48 -27.38 7.06
N LYS A 134 -0.84 -26.36 7.62
CA LYS A 134 -1.46 -25.35 8.48
C LYS A 134 -1.19 -23.95 7.90
N ILE A 135 -1.99 -22.96 8.27
CA ILE A 135 -1.83 -21.56 7.88
C ILE A 135 -1.87 -20.67 9.12
N ARG A 136 -0.97 -19.68 9.18
CA ARG A 136 -0.93 -18.68 10.26
C ARG A 136 -2.01 -17.62 10.04
N VAL A 137 -2.90 -17.47 11.02
CA VAL A 137 -3.95 -16.44 11.05
C VAL A 137 -3.91 -15.76 12.42
N GLY A 138 -3.47 -14.51 12.45
CA GLY A 138 -3.07 -13.84 13.68
C GLY A 138 -1.92 -14.61 14.33
N LYS A 139 -2.10 -15.03 15.58
CA LYS A 139 -1.12 -15.83 16.33
C LYS A 139 -1.31 -17.35 16.23
N ASP A 140 -2.37 -17.82 15.58
CA ASP A 140 -2.74 -19.23 15.58
C ASP A 140 -2.39 -19.95 14.27
N CYS A 141 -1.89 -21.19 14.38
CA CYS A 141 -1.71 -22.10 13.25
C CYS A 141 -2.95 -22.96 13.03
N GLN A 142 -3.80 -22.55 12.10
CA GLN A 142 -5.05 -23.23 11.79
C GLN A 142 -4.86 -24.32 10.71
N PRO A 143 -5.61 -25.44 10.76
CA PRO A 143 -5.55 -26.46 9.72
C PRO A 143 -5.90 -25.90 8.33
N LEU A 144 -5.09 -26.23 7.32
CA LEU A 144 -5.38 -25.88 5.94
C LEU A 144 -6.47 -26.81 5.38
N THR A 145 -7.73 -26.46 5.65
CA THR A 145 -8.90 -27.22 5.19
C THR A 145 -9.03 -27.23 3.66
N GLY A 146 -9.81 -28.15 3.09
CA GLY A 146 -10.01 -28.21 1.63
C GLY A 146 -10.65 -26.94 1.02
N THR A 147 -11.39 -26.17 1.82
CA THR A 147 -11.92 -24.85 1.41
C THR A 147 -10.82 -23.79 1.44
N LEU A 148 -10.04 -23.72 2.51
CA LEU A 148 -8.90 -22.79 2.61
C LEU A 148 -7.83 -23.08 1.56
N ARG A 149 -7.50 -24.35 1.32
CA ARG A 149 -6.55 -24.76 0.28
C ARG A 149 -6.99 -24.28 -1.10
N ARG A 150 -8.27 -24.47 -1.48
CA ARG A 150 -8.80 -23.96 -2.76
C ARG A 150 -8.85 -22.44 -2.83
N ARG A 151 -9.07 -21.76 -1.71
CA ARG A 151 -9.02 -20.29 -1.64
C ARG A 151 -7.60 -19.81 -1.93
N VAL A 152 -6.63 -20.32 -1.18
CA VAL A 152 -5.20 -20.03 -1.29
C VAL A 152 -4.68 -20.32 -2.70
N MET A 153 -4.97 -21.50 -3.26
CA MET A 153 -4.54 -21.85 -4.63
C MET A 153 -5.09 -20.92 -5.72
N VAL A 154 -6.21 -20.23 -5.48
CA VAL A 154 -6.71 -19.21 -6.43
C VAL A 154 -6.14 -17.83 -6.12
N GLU A 155 -5.98 -17.49 -4.84
CA GLU A 155 -5.32 -16.25 -4.43
C GLU A 155 -3.86 -16.18 -4.87
N THR A 156 -3.18 -17.32 -4.96
CA THR A 156 -1.81 -17.44 -5.50
C THR A 156 -1.77 -17.70 -7.01
N GLY A 157 -2.92 -17.91 -7.65
CA GLY A 157 -3.04 -18.12 -9.10
C GLY A 157 -2.71 -19.54 -9.60
N GLU A 158 -2.51 -20.52 -8.72
CA GLU A 158 -2.26 -21.93 -9.08
C GLU A 158 -3.46 -22.63 -9.73
N THR A 159 -4.69 -22.22 -9.40
CA THR A 159 -5.90 -22.65 -10.10
C THR A 159 -6.61 -21.47 -10.72
N ASP A 160 -6.64 -21.40 -12.05
CA ASP A 160 -7.34 -20.33 -12.75
C ASP A 160 -8.81 -20.68 -12.96
N PHE A 161 -9.69 -20.08 -12.14
CA PHE A 161 -11.14 -20.23 -12.29
C PHE A 161 -11.61 -19.82 -13.69
N THR A 162 -11.04 -18.75 -14.25
CA THR A 162 -11.42 -18.21 -15.56
C THR A 162 -10.92 -19.04 -16.74
N ALA A 163 -9.96 -19.95 -16.53
CA ALA A 163 -9.48 -20.89 -17.54
C ALA A 163 -10.43 -22.08 -17.79
N SER A 164 -11.49 -22.24 -16.99
CA SER A 164 -12.39 -23.39 -17.13
C SER A 164 -13.28 -23.27 -18.36
N PRO A 165 -13.41 -24.32 -19.20
CA PRO A 165 -14.31 -24.31 -20.35
C PRO A 165 -15.77 -24.33 -19.91
N VAL A 166 -16.63 -23.62 -20.65
CA VAL A 166 -18.09 -23.64 -20.46
C VAL A 166 -18.76 -24.56 -21.48
N GLN A 167 -20.00 -24.94 -21.20
CA GLN A 167 -20.80 -25.78 -22.09
C GLN A 167 -21.53 -24.92 -23.14
N GLY A 168 -21.76 -25.49 -24.32
CA GLY A 168 -22.50 -24.85 -25.41
C GLY A 168 -21.62 -24.38 -26.58
N PRO A 169 -22.23 -24.11 -27.75
CA PRO A 169 -21.55 -23.51 -28.90
C PRO A 169 -21.03 -22.10 -28.58
N VAL A 170 -19.87 -21.73 -29.11
CA VAL A 170 -19.27 -20.40 -28.86
C VAL A 170 -20.19 -19.28 -29.38
N GLU A 171 -20.77 -19.49 -30.54
CA GLU A 171 -21.59 -18.53 -31.29
C GLU A 171 -22.86 -18.14 -30.53
N THR A 172 -23.40 -19.04 -29.70
CA THR A 172 -24.59 -18.75 -28.88
C THR A 172 -24.26 -18.04 -27.57
N LEU A 173 -23.00 -18.12 -27.14
CA LEU A 173 -22.54 -17.55 -25.88
C LEU A 173 -22.01 -16.12 -26.04
N VAL A 174 -21.57 -15.74 -27.25
CA VAL A 174 -20.92 -14.47 -27.53
C VAL A 174 -21.94 -13.38 -27.93
N SER A 175 -21.77 -12.19 -27.37
CA SER A 175 -22.54 -10.99 -27.70
C SER A 175 -21.78 -10.13 -28.71
N ALA A 176 -22.40 -9.85 -29.86
CA ALA A 176 -21.83 -8.97 -30.89
C ALA A 176 -21.55 -7.55 -30.35
N ALA A 177 -22.43 -7.03 -29.48
CA ALA A 177 -22.22 -5.73 -28.84
C ALA A 177 -21.00 -5.74 -27.90
N ALA A 178 -20.78 -6.83 -27.17
CA ALA A 178 -19.63 -6.95 -26.27
C ALA A 178 -18.31 -7.10 -27.06
N MET A 179 -18.34 -7.84 -28.16
CA MET A 179 -17.22 -7.93 -29.11
C MET A 179 -16.83 -6.55 -29.65
N GLU A 180 -17.81 -5.76 -30.10
CA GLU A 180 -17.52 -4.43 -30.64
C GLU A 180 -16.94 -3.50 -29.57
N ARG A 181 -17.52 -3.49 -28.35
CA ARG A 181 -16.97 -2.70 -27.23
C ARG A 181 -15.55 -3.13 -26.85
N LEU A 182 -15.26 -4.43 -26.86
CA LEU A 182 -13.90 -4.92 -26.61
C LEU A 182 -12.92 -4.41 -27.68
N ARG A 183 -13.30 -4.44 -28.96
CA ARG A 183 -12.47 -3.93 -30.06
C ARG A 183 -12.28 -2.41 -29.96
N GLU A 184 -13.34 -1.65 -29.68
CA GLU A 184 -13.25 -0.20 -29.45
C GLU A 184 -12.30 0.14 -28.30
N ALA A 185 -12.45 -0.52 -27.16
CA ALA A 185 -11.59 -0.31 -26.01
C ALA A 185 -10.13 -0.63 -26.35
N ALA A 186 -9.86 -1.75 -27.03
CA ALA A 186 -8.52 -2.14 -27.45
C ALA A 186 -7.91 -1.18 -28.48
N ARG A 187 -8.72 -0.64 -29.41
CA ARG A 187 -8.27 0.40 -30.38
C ARG A 187 -7.83 1.67 -29.66
N ARG A 188 -8.56 2.13 -28.64
CA ARG A 188 -8.20 3.33 -27.85
C ARG A 188 -6.85 3.17 -27.15
N GLU A 189 -6.51 1.96 -26.71
CA GLU A 189 -5.21 1.65 -26.10
C GLU A 189 -4.14 1.23 -27.14
N ASN A 190 -4.38 1.51 -28.44
CA ASN A 190 -3.46 1.21 -29.54
C ASN A 190 -3.04 -0.28 -29.62
N ALA A 191 -3.97 -1.20 -29.40
CA ALA A 191 -3.70 -2.63 -29.63
C ALA A 191 -3.44 -2.93 -31.12
N PRO A 192 -2.73 -4.02 -31.46
CA PRO A 192 -2.35 -4.31 -32.84
C PRO A 192 -3.57 -4.43 -33.79
N ASP A 193 -3.57 -3.63 -34.86
CA ASP A 193 -4.65 -3.58 -35.84
C ASP A 193 -4.93 -4.94 -36.52
N ASP A 194 -3.88 -5.71 -36.78
CA ASP A 194 -3.98 -7.05 -37.38
C ASP A 194 -4.70 -8.04 -36.47
N LEU A 195 -4.50 -7.94 -35.16
CA LEU A 195 -5.25 -8.70 -34.16
C LEU A 195 -6.74 -8.30 -34.18
N LEU A 196 -7.02 -6.99 -34.20
CA LEU A 196 -8.38 -6.44 -34.12
C LEU A 196 -9.19 -6.52 -35.42
N ARG A 197 -8.58 -6.93 -36.55
CA ARG A 197 -9.31 -7.20 -37.80
C ARG A 197 -9.70 -8.66 -37.97
N ARG A 198 -9.23 -9.56 -37.10
CA ARG A 198 -9.56 -10.99 -37.16
C ARG A 198 -11.05 -11.22 -36.93
N PRO A 199 -11.67 -12.23 -37.59
CA PRO A 199 -13.01 -12.69 -37.25
C PRO A 199 -13.14 -13.03 -35.76
N ASP A 200 -14.33 -12.90 -35.18
CA ASP A 200 -14.55 -13.00 -33.73
C ASP A 200 -13.99 -14.29 -33.13
N ARG A 201 -14.28 -15.45 -33.75
CA ARG A 201 -13.78 -16.75 -33.29
C ARG A 201 -12.25 -16.83 -33.31
N ASP A 202 -11.61 -16.27 -34.32
CA ASP A 202 -10.16 -16.28 -34.48
C ASP A 202 -9.49 -15.31 -33.49
N LEU A 203 -10.10 -14.14 -33.27
CA LEU A 203 -9.67 -13.21 -32.23
C LEU A 203 -9.72 -13.89 -30.86
N LEU A 204 -10.87 -14.46 -30.47
CA LEU A 204 -11.04 -15.13 -29.18
C LEU A 204 -10.07 -16.30 -28.99
N THR A 205 -9.79 -17.05 -30.06
CA THR A 205 -8.77 -18.12 -30.04
C THR A 205 -7.36 -17.55 -29.84
N THR A 206 -7.02 -16.46 -30.53
CA THR A 206 -5.71 -15.79 -30.41
C THR A 206 -5.49 -15.18 -29.03
N LEU A 207 -6.58 -14.73 -28.37
CA LEU A 207 -6.58 -14.25 -26.99
C LEU A 207 -6.54 -15.38 -25.95
N GLY A 208 -6.56 -16.65 -26.36
CA GLY A 208 -6.57 -17.80 -25.44
C GLY A 208 -7.91 -18.06 -24.76
N LEU A 209 -8.99 -17.43 -25.22
CA LEU A 209 -10.33 -17.53 -24.63
C LEU A 209 -11.13 -18.74 -25.15
N ILE A 210 -10.62 -19.43 -26.17
CA ILE A 210 -11.20 -20.67 -26.70
C ILE A 210 -10.16 -21.79 -26.57
N ARG A 211 -10.56 -22.92 -25.96
CA ARG A 211 -9.75 -24.14 -25.87
C ARG A 211 -10.59 -25.35 -26.23
N ASN A 212 -10.06 -26.25 -27.05
CA ASN A 212 -10.79 -27.45 -27.51
C ASN A 212 -12.18 -27.13 -28.09
N ARG A 213 -12.27 -26.05 -28.88
CA ARG A 213 -13.50 -25.52 -29.49
C ARG A 213 -14.59 -25.05 -28.51
N ARG A 214 -14.26 -24.92 -27.22
CA ARG A 214 -15.16 -24.40 -26.19
C ARG A 214 -14.66 -23.05 -25.69
N LEU A 215 -15.60 -22.15 -25.42
CA LEU A 215 -15.31 -20.87 -24.78
C LEU A 215 -14.89 -21.11 -23.32
N LEU A 216 -13.94 -20.33 -22.82
CA LEU A 216 -13.55 -20.34 -21.41
C LEU A 216 -14.39 -19.33 -20.63
N ARG A 217 -14.46 -19.50 -19.30
CA ARG A 217 -15.10 -18.57 -18.37
C ARG A 217 -14.61 -17.12 -18.54
N ALA A 218 -13.31 -16.91 -18.78
CA ALA A 218 -12.76 -15.60 -19.14
C ALA A 218 -13.43 -14.99 -20.38
N GLY A 219 -13.70 -15.80 -21.39
CA GLY A 219 -14.37 -15.37 -22.62
C GLY A 219 -15.82 -14.97 -22.38
N VAL A 220 -16.53 -15.71 -21.51
CA VAL A 220 -17.90 -15.34 -21.11
C VAL A 220 -17.91 -13.99 -20.38
N LEU A 221 -16.94 -13.69 -19.51
CA LEU A 221 -16.85 -12.39 -18.84
C LEU A 221 -16.54 -11.24 -19.80
N LEU A 222 -15.69 -11.45 -20.81
CA LEU A 222 -15.27 -10.39 -21.73
C LEU A 222 -16.28 -10.12 -22.84
N VAL A 223 -16.93 -11.16 -23.36
CA VAL A 223 -17.73 -11.06 -24.59
C VAL A 223 -19.05 -11.84 -24.51
N GLY A 224 -19.42 -12.37 -23.35
CA GLY A 224 -20.62 -13.18 -23.19
C GLY A 224 -21.91 -12.39 -23.34
N THR A 225 -22.98 -13.08 -23.71
CA THR A 225 -24.35 -12.57 -23.56
C THR A 225 -24.73 -12.50 -22.07
N ALA A 226 -25.67 -11.63 -21.72
CA ALA A 226 -26.17 -11.55 -20.34
C ALA A 226 -26.76 -12.89 -19.84
N GLY A 227 -27.30 -13.71 -20.75
CA GLY A 227 -27.76 -15.07 -20.45
C GLY A 227 -26.60 -15.99 -20.05
N ALA A 228 -25.56 -16.07 -20.88
CA ALA A 228 -24.37 -16.88 -20.62
C ALA A 228 -23.65 -16.46 -19.33
N ILE A 229 -23.59 -15.14 -19.08
CA ILE A 229 -23.01 -14.60 -17.84
C ILE A 229 -23.80 -15.07 -16.62
N ARG A 230 -25.14 -14.90 -16.61
CA ARG A 230 -25.96 -15.35 -15.47
C ARG A 230 -25.89 -16.86 -15.24
N GLU A 231 -25.79 -17.64 -16.32
CA GLU A 231 -25.69 -19.10 -16.23
C GLU A 231 -24.37 -19.53 -15.58
N HIS A 232 -23.25 -18.95 -16.02
CA HIS A 232 -21.92 -19.39 -15.59
C HIS A 232 -21.38 -18.62 -14.38
N PHE A 233 -21.93 -17.45 -14.08
CA PHE A 233 -21.55 -16.58 -12.96
C PHE A 233 -22.81 -16.04 -12.24
N PRO A 234 -23.59 -16.90 -11.57
CA PRO A 234 -24.85 -16.52 -10.95
C PRO A 234 -24.71 -15.45 -9.85
N GLY A 235 -23.52 -15.31 -9.26
CA GLY A 235 -23.22 -14.30 -8.25
C GLY A 235 -22.53 -13.04 -8.79
N TYR A 236 -22.20 -12.99 -10.08
CA TYR A 236 -21.59 -11.81 -10.70
C TYR A 236 -22.65 -10.78 -11.07
N GLY A 237 -22.30 -9.52 -10.90
CA GLY A 237 -23.01 -8.37 -11.43
C GLY A 237 -22.24 -7.10 -11.09
N TRP A 238 -22.77 -5.96 -11.51
CA TRP A 238 -22.32 -4.66 -11.03
C TRP A 238 -23.52 -3.89 -10.50
N THR A 239 -23.30 -3.12 -9.43
CA THR A 239 -24.30 -2.25 -8.83
C THR A 239 -23.69 -0.87 -8.64
N HIS A 240 -24.32 0.16 -9.20
CA HIS A 240 -24.02 1.56 -8.94
C HIS A 240 -25.11 2.16 -8.07
N LEU A 241 -24.72 2.76 -6.94
CA LEU A 241 -25.60 3.46 -6.01
C LEU A 241 -25.15 4.92 -5.92
N ARG A 242 -26.06 5.84 -6.21
CA ARG A 242 -25.91 7.24 -5.85
C ARG A 242 -26.44 7.45 -4.44
N MET A 243 -25.54 7.74 -3.52
CA MET A 243 -25.86 7.82 -2.10
C MET A 243 -26.36 9.22 -1.72
N ALA A 244 -27.48 9.29 -1.00
CA ALA A 244 -27.98 10.51 -0.37
C ALA A 244 -27.41 10.70 1.05
N SER A 245 -27.15 9.59 1.74
CA SER A 245 -26.49 9.51 3.05
C SER A 245 -25.71 8.19 3.17
N ASP A 246 -25.13 7.89 4.33
CA ASP A 246 -24.48 6.58 4.55
C ASP A 246 -25.47 5.40 4.58
N THR A 247 -26.77 5.66 4.72
CA THR A 247 -27.82 4.64 4.84
C THR A 247 -28.83 4.66 3.71
N GLU A 248 -28.89 5.73 2.91
CA GLU A 248 -29.90 5.91 1.87
C GLU A 248 -29.26 6.24 0.51
N TYR A 249 -29.81 5.66 -0.56
CA TYR A 249 -29.45 5.97 -1.94
C TYR A 249 -30.63 6.63 -2.66
N SER A 250 -30.34 7.59 -3.52
CA SER A 250 -31.34 8.31 -4.33
C SER A 250 -31.52 7.69 -5.71
N ASP A 251 -30.55 6.90 -6.18
CA ASP A 251 -30.59 6.26 -7.48
C ASP A 251 -29.74 4.98 -7.47
N ARG A 252 -30.19 3.97 -8.23
CA ARG A 252 -29.62 2.63 -8.28
C ARG A 252 -29.68 2.09 -9.70
N ALA A 253 -28.58 1.50 -10.15
CA ALA A 253 -28.54 0.70 -11.37
C ALA A 253 -27.79 -0.61 -11.12
N ASP A 254 -28.30 -1.69 -11.70
CA ASP A 254 -27.69 -3.02 -11.65
C ASP A 254 -27.51 -3.55 -13.07
N GLY A 255 -26.50 -4.39 -13.28
CA GLY A 255 -26.30 -5.07 -14.55
C GLY A 255 -25.49 -6.36 -14.44
N TYR A 256 -25.60 -7.16 -15.50
CA TYR A 256 -25.00 -8.50 -15.65
C TYR A 256 -24.29 -8.60 -17.01
N ASP A 257 -23.64 -7.51 -17.40
CA ASP A 257 -23.04 -7.34 -18.71
C ASP A 257 -21.61 -7.88 -18.75
N ALA A 258 -21.13 -8.14 -19.96
CA ALA A 258 -19.72 -8.40 -20.19
C ALA A 258 -18.86 -7.19 -19.75
N ILE A 259 -17.65 -7.45 -19.26
CA ILE A 259 -16.77 -6.46 -18.62
C ILE A 259 -16.63 -5.16 -19.43
N PRO A 260 -16.38 -5.17 -20.76
CA PRO A 260 -16.27 -3.92 -21.52
C PRO A 260 -17.54 -3.07 -21.47
N ILE A 261 -18.72 -3.69 -21.56
CA ILE A 261 -20.01 -2.99 -21.48
C ILE A 261 -20.25 -2.51 -20.04
N ALA A 262 -19.99 -3.36 -19.05
CA ALA A 262 -20.15 -3.03 -17.64
C ALA A 262 -19.26 -1.84 -17.23
N LEU A 263 -18.00 -1.85 -17.66
CA LEU A 263 -17.03 -0.78 -17.44
C LEU A 263 -17.56 0.55 -17.99
N ASP A 264 -17.94 0.60 -19.27
CA ASP A 264 -18.46 1.81 -19.91
C ASP A 264 -19.72 2.32 -19.19
N ARG A 265 -20.68 1.43 -18.88
CA ARG A 265 -21.93 1.82 -18.19
C ARG A 265 -21.68 2.38 -16.79
N VAL A 266 -20.84 1.72 -16.00
CA VAL A 266 -20.53 2.17 -14.65
C VAL A 266 -19.76 3.49 -14.70
N LEU A 267 -18.80 3.61 -15.61
CA LEU A 267 -18.02 4.84 -15.80
C LEU A 267 -18.91 6.01 -16.23
N ASP A 268 -19.79 5.82 -17.22
CA ASP A 268 -20.74 6.84 -17.69
C ASP A 268 -21.60 7.38 -16.55
N ARG A 269 -22.08 6.50 -15.66
CA ARG A 269 -22.86 6.90 -14.49
C ARG A 269 -22.04 7.70 -13.50
N ILE A 270 -20.83 7.26 -13.17
CA ILE A 270 -19.94 8.01 -12.28
C ILE A 270 -19.65 9.39 -12.86
N MET A 271 -19.38 9.46 -14.16
CA MET A 271 -18.99 10.68 -14.87
C MET A 271 -20.14 11.67 -15.05
N ALA A 272 -21.38 11.20 -15.16
CA ALA A 272 -22.57 12.04 -15.21
C ALA A 272 -22.70 12.92 -13.94
N ASP A 273 -22.24 12.41 -12.80
CA ASP A 273 -22.32 13.09 -11.49
C ASP A 273 -20.95 13.51 -10.95
N ASN A 274 -19.92 13.44 -11.78
CA ASN A 274 -18.57 13.83 -11.42
C ASN A 274 -18.43 15.35 -11.54
N PRO A 275 -18.38 16.09 -10.40
CA PRO A 275 -18.42 17.54 -10.43
C PRO A 275 -17.26 18.13 -11.23
N ILE A 276 -17.49 19.29 -11.84
CA ILE A 276 -16.49 20.00 -12.63
C ILE A 276 -16.11 21.28 -11.87
N THR A 277 -14.81 21.46 -11.64
CA THR A 277 -14.23 22.72 -11.16
C THR A 277 -13.61 23.44 -12.35
N THR A 278 -14.04 24.67 -12.61
CA THR A 278 -13.45 25.53 -13.64
C THR A 278 -12.31 26.35 -13.06
N VAL A 279 -11.11 26.15 -13.57
CA VAL A 279 -9.91 26.91 -13.21
C VAL A 279 -9.61 27.94 -14.28
N ARG A 280 -9.50 29.21 -13.88
CA ARG A 280 -9.17 30.33 -14.77
C ARG A 280 -7.67 30.61 -14.72
N GLN A 281 -7.02 30.57 -15.88
CA GLN A 281 -5.61 30.95 -16.03
C GLN A 281 -5.48 31.88 -17.23
N GLY A 282 -5.33 33.19 -16.96
CA GLY A 282 -5.34 34.21 -18.01
C GLY A 282 -6.65 34.20 -18.80
N LEU A 283 -6.56 33.93 -20.10
CA LEU A 283 -7.72 33.81 -21.01
C LEU A 283 -8.30 32.39 -21.05
N PHE A 284 -7.60 31.38 -20.52
CA PHE A 284 -8.01 29.98 -20.59
C PHE A 284 -8.86 29.56 -19.39
N HIS A 285 -9.84 28.71 -19.65
CA HIS A 285 -10.73 28.10 -18.66
C HIS A 285 -10.56 26.59 -18.73
N PHE A 286 -9.89 25.99 -17.76
CA PHE A 286 -9.70 24.55 -17.67
C PHE A 286 -10.82 23.93 -16.84
N GLU A 287 -11.56 23.00 -17.43
CA GLU A 287 -12.56 22.20 -16.72
C GLU A 287 -11.91 20.94 -16.16
N ILE A 288 -11.95 20.78 -14.84
CA ILE A 288 -11.28 19.68 -14.14
C ILE A 288 -12.34 18.95 -13.34
N ARG A 289 -12.50 17.67 -13.65
CA ARG A 289 -13.44 16.81 -12.94
C ARG A 289 -12.90 16.43 -11.58
N THR A 290 -13.74 16.19 -10.59
CA THR A 290 -13.30 15.73 -9.26
C THR A 290 -12.52 14.43 -9.34
N TYR A 291 -13.01 13.46 -10.10
CA TYR A 291 -12.33 12.18 -10.30
C TYR A 291 -11.78 12.09 -11.73
N PRO A 292 -10.45 11.95 -11.93
CA PRO A 292 -9.89 11.76 -13.27
C PRO A 292 -10.41 10.46 -13.88
N GLU A 293 -10.89 10.51 -15.13
CA GLU A 293 -11.45 9.34 -15.83
C GLU A 293 -10.44 8.19 -15.91
N ILE A 294 -9.16 8.50 -16.14
CA ILE A 294 -8.07 7.50 -16.17
C ILE A 294 -7.98 6.73 -14.86
N ALA A 295 -8.10 7.43 -13.72
CA ALA A 295 -8.03 6.80 -12.39
C ALA A 295 -9.25 5.92 -12.12
N LEU A 296 -10.45 6.39 -12.53
CA LEU A 296 -11.69 5.61 -12.41
C LEU A 296 -11.66 4.36 -13.28
N ARG A 297 -11.24 4.49 -14.54
CA ARG A 297 -11.14 3.38 -15.49
C ARG A 297 -10.21 2.29 -14.97
N GLU A 298 -9.06 2.70 -14.45
CA GLU A 298 -8.06 1.79 -13.87
C GLU A 298 -8.60 1.08 -12.62
N ALA A 299 -9.26 1.80 -11.70
CA ALA A 299 -9.86 1.19 -10.52
C ALA A 299 -10.99 0.21 -10.85
N LEU A 300 -11.89 0.59 -11.76
CA LEU A 300 -12.98 -0.28 -12.20
C LEU A 300 -12.45 -1.53 -12.92
N LEU A 301 -11.48 -1.37 -13.83
CA LEU A 301 -10.89 -2.49 -14.54
C LEU A 301 -10.19 -3.44 -13.57
N ASN A 302 -9.41 -2.92 -12.61
CA ASN A 302 -8.79 -3.75 -11.58
C ASN A 302 -9.83 -4.46 -10.71
N ALA A 303 -10.91 -3.78 -10.32
CA ALA A 303 -11.99 -4.37 -9.54
C ALA A 303 -12.69 -5.51 -10.30
N PHE A 304 -12.91 -5.39 -11.62
CA PHE A 304 -13.43 -6.50 -12.43
C PHE A 304 -12.39 -7.63 -12.55
N VAL A 305 -11.17 -7.31 -12.97
CA VAL A 305 -10.15 -8.31 -13.33
C VAL A 305 -9.67 -9.12 -12.13
N HIS A 306 -9.61 -8.51 -10.95
CA HIS A 306 -9.15 -9.15 -9.72
C HIS A 306 -10.27 -9.65 -8.80
N ALA A 307 -11.54 -9.54 -9.21
CA ALA A 307 -12.67 -10.11 -8.46
C ALA A 307 -12.53 -11.63 -8.28
N ASP A 308 -12.90 -12.13 -7.09
CA ASP A 308 -13.11 -13.56 -6.88
C ASP A 308 -14.52 -13.96 -7.32
N TYR A 309 -14.63 -14.39 -8.57
CA TYR A 309 -15.88 -14.81 -9.20
C TYR A 309 -16.50 -16.10 -8.62
N ARG A 310 -15.88 -16.71 -7.61
CA ARG A 310 -16.45 -17.85 -6.87
C ARG A 310 -17.29 -17.37 -5.67
N ILE A 311 -17.04 -16.15 -5.21
CA ILE A 311 -17.81 -15.51 -4.14
C ILE A 311 -18.99 -14.79 -4.80
N ALA A 312 -20.20 -15.07 -4.32
CA ALA A 312 -21.39 -14.37 -4.81
C ALA A 312 -21.40 -12.94 -4.28
N GLY A 313 -21.39 -11.96 -5.17
CA GLY A 313 -21.38 -10.56 -4.81
C GLY A 313 -21.12 -9.68 -6.04
N PRO A 314 -21.86 -8.56 -6.20
CA PRO A 314 -21.60 -7.65 -7.28
C PRO A 314 -20.30 -6.87 -7.04
N LEU A 315 -19.71 -6.37 -8.12
CA LEU A 315 -18.87 -5.18 -8.01
C LEU A 315 -19.78 -4.02 -7.61
N LEU A 316 -19.50 -3.41 -6.46
CA LEU A 316 -20.35 -2.39 -5.87
C LEU A 316 -19.66 -1.03 -5.91
N VAL A 317 -20.29 -0.09 -6.59
CA VAL A 317 -19.90 1.31 -6.64
C VAL A 317 -20.90 2.14 -5.82
N LYS A 318 -20.41 2.82 -4.79
CA LYS A 318 -21.19 3.78 -3.99
C LYS A 318 -20.63 5.17 -4.21
N GLN A 319 -21.42 6.05 -4.81
CA GLN A 319 -21.04 7.42 -5.08
C GLN A 319 -21.74 8.36 -4.10
N PHE A 320 -20.98 8.86 -3.14
CA PHE A 320 -21.41 9.86 -2.17
C PHE A 320 -21.04 11.26 -2.65
N ARG A 321 -21.54 12.28 -1.95
CA ARG A 321 -21.16 13.67 -2.20
C ARG A 321 -19.66 13.92 -2.02
N GLU A 322 -19.04 13.33 -1.00
CA GLU A 322 -17.64 13.60 -0.61
C GLU A 322 -16.68 12.47 -0.95
N ARG A 323 -17.16 11.34 -1.48
CA ARG A 323 -16.32 10.20 -1.82
C ARG A 323 -16.98 9.25 -2.82
N LEU A 324 -16.16 8.51 -3.54
CA LEU A 324 -16.56 7.38 -4.37
C LEU A 324 -15.91 6.13 -3.78
N GLU A 325 -16.69 5.10 -3.52
CA GLU A 325 -16.22 3.79 -3.09
C GLU A 325 -16.46 2.77 -4.21
N ILE A 326 -15.42 2.03 -4.59
CA ILE A 326 -15.49 0.90 -5.52
C ILE A 326 -15.05 -0.34 -4.75
N SER A 327 -15.87 -1.37 -4.73
CA SER A 327 -15.57 -2.61 -4.02
C SER A 327 -15.87 -3.84 -4.86
N ASN A 328 -15.07 -4.88 -4.70
CA ASN A 328 -15.25 -6.16 -5.39
C ASN A 328 -15.07 -7.33 -4.40
N PRO A 329 -15.67 -8.50 -4.69
CA PRO A 329 -15.51 -9.68 -3.85
C PRO A 329 -14.08 -10.25 -3.89
N GLY A 330 -13.64 -10.81 -2.76
CA GLY A 330 -12.31 -11.36 -2.50
C GLY A 330 -11.31 -10.33 -1.95
N GLY A 331 -10.33 -10.78 -1.18
CA GLY A 331 -9.23 -9.94 -0.64
C GLY A 331 -8.13 -9.64 -1.68
N LEU A 332 -6.98 -9.09 -1.26
CA LEU A 332 -5.84 -8.89 -2.16
C LEU A 332 -5.12 -10.24 -2.47
N PRO A 333 -4.72 -10.51 -3.73
CA PRO A 333 -4.10 -11.78 -4.09
C PRO A 333 -2.60 -11.82 -3.76
N GLY A 334 -2.05 -13.03 -3.56
CA GLY A 334 -0.62 -13.30 -3.63
C GLY A 334 0.30 -12.53 -2.68
N GLY A 335 -0.15 -12.22 -1.46
CA GLY A 335 0.66 -11.48 -0.47
C GLY A 335 0.71 -9.97 -0.70
N ILE A 336 -0.07 -9.44 -1.65
CA ILE A 336 -0.27 -8.01 -1.81
C ILE A 336 -1.03 -7.47 -0.59
N THR A 337 -0.58 -6.35 -0.05
CA THR A 337 -1.19 -5.61 1.06
C THR A 337 -1.37 -4.16 0.65
N PRO A 338 -2.25 -3.39 1.34
CA PRO A 338 -2.37 -1.95 1.11
C PRO A 338 -1.04 -1.20 1.20
N ASP A 339 -0.12 -1.68 2.04
CA ASP A 339 1.20 -1.07 2.30
C ASP A 339 2.28 -1.46 1.28
N ASN A 340 2.05 -2.44 0.40
CA ASN A 340 3.04 -2.88 -0.59
C ASN A 340 2.56 -2.81 -2.05
N ILE A 341 1.27 -2.54 -2.29
CA ILE A 341 0.62 -2.64 -3.61
C ILE A 341 1.26 -1.79 -4.71
N LEU A 342 1.96 -0.68 -4.39
CA LEU A 342 2.65 0.17 -5.36
C LEU A 342 3.96 -0.44 -5.89
N ARG A 343 4.47 -1.49 -5.24
CA ARG A 343 5.77 -2.12 -5.54
C ARG A 343 5.76 -3.62 -5.61
N HIS A 344 4.73 -4.26 -5.07
CA HIS A 344 4.61 -5.70 -5.13
C HIS A 344 4.61 -6.18 -6.58
N GLU A 345 5.24 -7.32 -6.83
CA GLU A 345 5.21 -7.93 -8.15
C GLU A 345 3.76 -8.32 -8.51
N PRO A 346 3.29 -8.08 -9.74
CA PRO A 346 1.90 -8.36 -10.11
C PRO A 346 1.52 -9.82 -9.93
N VAL A 347 0.46 -10.05 -9.13
CA VAL A 347 -0.17 -11.36 -9.00
C VAL A 347 -1.57 -11.30 -9.58
N ALA A 348 -1.85 -12.19 -10.54
CA ALA A 348 -3.14 -12.30 -11.20
C ALA A 348 -3.97 -13.41 -10.57
N ARG A 349 -5.09 -13.06 -9.90
CA ARG A 349 -6.10 -14.02 -9.45
C ARG A 349 -6.77 -14.76 -10.62
N ASN A 350 -6.95 -14.06 -11.74
CA ASN A 350 -7.58 -14.57 -12.95
C ASN A 350 -6.60 -14.53 -14.15
N PRO A 351 -5.55 -15.39 -14.20
CA PRO A 351 -4.48 -15.29 -15.20
C PRO A 351 -4.94 -15.31 -16.67
N THR A 352 -5.91 -16.15 -17.05
CA THR A 352 -6.43 -16.22 -18.42
C THR A 352 -7.13 -14.94 -18.82
N LEU A 353 -7.92 -14.36 -17.90
CA LEU A 353 -8.56 -13.06 -18.12
C LEU A 353 -7.53 -11.94 -18.27
N VAL A 354 -6.53 -11.90 -17.38
CA VAL A 354 -5.43 -10.93 -17.43
C VAL A 354 -4.60 -11.06 -18.70
N ASP A 355 -4.28 -12.29 -19.15
CA ASP A 355 -3.52 -12.53 -20.38
C ASP A 355 -4.26 -11.98 -21.60
N ALA A 356 -5.55 -12.30 -21.73
CA ALA A 356 -6.37 -11.79 -22.83
C ALA A 356 -6.41 -10.26 -22.86
N LEU A 357 -6.61 -9.61 -21.70
CA LEU A 357 -6.62 -8.15 -21.61
C LEU A 357 -5.24 -7.52 -21.85
N THR A 358 -4.16 -8.19 -21.45
CA THR A 358 -2.78 -7.76 -21.72
C THR A 358 -2.49 -7.75 -23.22
N ARG A 359 -2.90 -8.80 -23.94
CA ARG A 359 -2.77 -8.88 -25.42
C ARG A 359 -3.54 -7.76 -26.14
N LEU A 360 -4.61 -7.27 -25.52
CA LEU A 360 -5.41 -6.15 -25.98
C LEU A 360 -4.91 -4.78 -25.47
N ARG A 361 -3.78 -4.73 -24.75
CA ARG A 361 -3.22 -3.53 -24.10
C ARG A 361 -4.17 -2.82 -23.12
N LEU A 362 -5.22 -3.50 -22.68
CA LEU A 362 -6.19 -2.97 -21.71
C LEU A 362 -5.65 -3.03 -20.28
N VAL A 363 -4.76 -3.99 -19.98
CA VAL A 363 -4.10 -4.17 -18.68
C VAL A 363 -2.59 -4.29 -18.89
N ASN A 364 -1.80 -3.80 -17.94
CA ASN A 364 -0.34 -3.93 -17.94
C ASN A 364 0.15 -4.93 -16.88
N ARG A 365 1.05 -5.82 -17.27
CA ARG A 365 1.65 -6.84 -16.37
C ARG A 365 2.76 -6.32 -15.45
N SER A 366 3.05 -5.02 -15.44
CA SER A 366 4.19 -4.43 -14.72
C SER A 366 3.78 -3.57 -13.52
N ASN A 367 2.64 -3.84 -12.90
CA ASN A 367 2.05 -3.04 -11.81
C ASN A 367 1.85 -1.54 -12.14
N LEU A 368 1.83 -1.20 -13.43
CA LEU A 368 1.73 0.19 -13.87
C LEU A 368 0.33 0.75 -13.66
N GLY A 369 -0.69 -0.11 -13.59
CA GLY A 369 -2.08 0.28 -13.43
C GLY A 369 -2.31 1.11 -12.17
N VAL A 370 -2.07 0.52 -10.99
CA VAL A 370 -2.22 1.22 -9.70
C VAL A 370 -1.37 2.50 -9.66
N ARG A 371 -0.14 2.47 -10.18
CA ARG A 371 0.73 3.65 -10.23
C ARG A 371 0.16 4.76 -11.14
N ARG A 372 -0.43 4.42 -12.29
CA ARG A 372 -1.13 5.39 -13.17
C ARG A 372 -2.34 6.01 -12.48
N MET A 373 -3.10 5.21 -11.73
CA MET A 373 -4.23 5.71 -10.93
C MET A 373 -3.76 6.74 -9.89
N TYR A 374 -2.70 6.43 -9.13
CA TYR A 374 -2.10 7.36 -8.17
C TYR A 374 -1.60 8.61 -8.87
N GLN A 375 -0.81 8.45 -9.94
CA GLN A 375 -0.24 9.57 -10.69
C GLN A 375 -1.32 10.53 -11.22
N ALA A 376 -2.40 9.99 -11.81
CA ALA A 376 -3.48 10.80 -12.37
C ALA A 376 -4.19 11.68 -11.33
N LEU A 377 -4.39 11.16 -10.10
CA LEU A 377 -4.94 11.94 -9.00
C LEU A 377 -3.95 12.97 -8.50
N LEU A 378 -2.72 12.53 -8.22
CA LEU A 378 -1.69 13.33 -7.60
C LEU A 378 -1.24 14.51 -8.47
N MET A 379 -1.11 14.32 -9.80
CA MET A 379 -0.77 15.39 -10.74
C MET A 379 -1.80 16.51 -10.76
N GLU A 380 -3.06 16.20 -10.46
CA GLU A 380 -4.13 17.18 -10.31
C GLU A 380 -4.26 17.68 -8.86
N GLY A 381 -3.25 17.47 -8.01
CA GLY A 381 -3.25 17.92 -6.61
C GLY A 381 -4.27 17.24 -5.71
N LYS A 382 -4.88 16.12 -6.16
CA LYS A 382 -5.89 15.36 -5.42
C LYS A 382 -5.27 14.25 -4.61
N GLU A 383 -5.94 13.86 -3.53
CA GLU A 383 -5.46 12.80 -2.64
C GLU A 383 -5.34 11.46 -3.40
N PRO A 384 -4.35 10.62 -3.06
CA PRO A 384 -4.28 9.26 -3.59
C PRO A 384 -5.52 8.47 -3.14
N PRO A 385 -5.88 7.41 -3.86
CA PRO A 385 -6.98 6.57 -3.45
C PRO A 385 -6.58 5.80 -2.18
N VAL A 386 -7.54 5.54 -1.31
CA VAL A 386 -7.34 4.67 -0.14
C VAL A 386 -7.78 3.26 -0.51
N ILE A 387 -6.88 2.29 -0.41
CA ILE A 387 -7.16 0.88 -0.69
C ILE A 387 -7.26 0.15 0.65
N LEU A 388 -8.36 -0.55 0.87
CA LEU A 388 -8.63 -1.34 2.06
C LEU A 388 -8.80 -2.80 1.68
N ASP A 389 -8.14 -3.69 2.42
CA ASP A 389 -8.39 -5.13 2.38
C ASP A 389 -9.27 -5.50 3.57
N GLU A 390 -10.50 -5.91 3.28
CA GLU A 390 -11.53 -6.30 4.26
C GLU A 390 -11.65 -7.84 4.35
N GLY A 391 -10.62 -8.56 3.89
CA GLY A 391 -10.50 -10.01 3.94
C GLY A 391 -11.27 -10.70 2.80
N GLU A 392 -12.59 -10.54 2.77
CA GLU A 392 -13.43 -11.10 1.69
C GLU A 392 -13.90 -10.04 0.68
N ALA A 393 -13.39 -8.82 0.79
CA ALA A 393 -13.60 -7.76 -0.19
C ALA A 393 -12.40 -6.81 -0.22
N VAL A 394 -12.15 -6.21 -1.37
CA VAL A 394 -11.25 -5.06 -1.50
C VAL A 394 -12.08 -3.84 -1.80
N ARG A 395 -11.75 -2.72 -1.14
CA ARG A 395 -12.44 -1.44 -1.33
C ARG A 395 -11.45 -0.33 -1.64
N VAL A 396 -11.69 0.38 -2.74
CA VAL A 396 -10.94 1.55 -3.19
C VAL A 396 -11.80 2.79 -2.99
N ILE A 397 -11.26 3.79 -2.29
CA ILE A 397 -11.97 5.02 -1.93
C ILE A 397 -11.27 6.22 -2.55
N PHE A 398 -12.01 6.97 -3.37
CA PHE A 398 -11.60 8.27 -3.90
C PHE A 398 -12.30 9.38 -3.12
N ARG A 399 -11.54 10.27 -2.48
CA ARG A 399 -12.12 11.43 -1.77
C ARG A 399 -12.38 12.57 -2.75
N ALA A 400 -13.61 13.10 -2.73
CA ALA A 400 -13.90 14.37 -3.39
C ALA A 400 -13.37 15.50 -2.50
N ARG A 401 -12.21 16.03 -2.86
CA ARG A 401 -11.68 17.27 -2.29
C ARG A 401 -11.39 18.27 -3.39
N ASP A 402 -11.36 19.52 -2.97
CA ASP A 402 -11.04 20.63 -3.85
C ASP A 402 -9.64 20.44 -4.46
N LEU A 403 -9.58 20.70 -5.75
CA LEU A 403 -8.37 20.77 -6.53
C LEU A 403 -7.42 21.84 -5.95
N SER A 404 -6.17 21.45 -5.67
CA SER A 404 -5.11 22.44 -5.47
C SER A 404 -4.66 22.98 -6.83
N VAL A 405 -5.23 24.13 -7.23
CA VAL A 405 -4.91 24.79 -8.50
C VAL A 405 -3.42 25.13 -8.57
N SER A 406 -2.87 25.71 -7.51
CA SER A 406 -1.45 26.05 -7.42
C SER A 406 -0.56 24.84 -7.61
N PHE A 407 -0.91 23.69 -7.01
CA PHE A 407 -0.17 22.45 -7.18
C PHE A 407 -0.24 21.93 -8.61
N ARG A 408 -1.42 21.94 -9.24
CA ARG A 408 -1.55 21.50 -10.63
C ARG A 408 -0.74 22.36 -11.58
N LEU A 409 -0.77 23.69 -11.40
CA LEU A 409 0.03 24.61 -12.20
C LEU A 409 1.52 24.36 -12.01
N PHE A 410 1.97 24.16 -10.78
CA PHE A 410 3.35 23.77 -10.48
C PHE A 410 3.74 22.47 -11.22
N VAL A 411 2.92 21.41 -11.15
CA VAL A 411 3.22 20.14 -11.83
C VAL A 411 3.29 20.33 -13.35
N ALA A 412 2.41 21.16 -13.93
CA ALA A 412 2.43 21.46 -15.36
C ALA A 412 3.70 22.24 -15.77
N GLU A 413 4.08 23.27 -14.99
CA GLU A 413 5.30 24.03 -15.22
C GLU A 413 6.55 23.14 -15.16
N GLU A 414 6.64 22.22 -14.19
CA GLU A 414 7.77 21.31 -14.09
C GLU A 414 7.85 20.38 -15.30
N ALA A 415 6.71 19.88 -15.79
CA ALA A 415 6.65 19.07 -17.00
C ALA A 415 7.11 19.85 -18.25
N ASP A 416 6.72 21.12 -18.38
CA ASP A 416 7.16 22.01 -19.47
C ASP A 416 8.67 22.27 -19.43
N HIS A 417 9.27 22.29 -18.24
CA HIS A 417 10.72 22.34 -18.05
C HIS A 417 11.43 20.99 -18.23
N GLY A 418 10.71 19.94 -18.65
CA GLY A 418 11.25 18.59 -18.85
C GLY A 418 11.51 17.81 -17.55
N ARG A 419 11.05 18.31 -16.40
CA ARG A 419 11.17 17.63 -15.09
C ARG A 419 9.89 16.85 -14.80
N ILE A 420 9.94 15.55 -15.05
CA ILE A 420 8.81 14.64 -14.81
C ILE A 420 8.81 14.20 -13.35
N LEU A 421 7.79 14.59 -12.61
CA LEU A 421 7.61 14.16 -11.22
C LEU A 421 7.09 12.72 -11.15
N THR A 422 7.78 11.89 -10.36
CA THR A 422 7.39 10.51 -10.10
C THR A 422 6.23 10.45 -9.11
N VAL A 423 5.59 9.28 -8.98
CA VAL A 423 4.54 9.05 -7.97
C VAL A 423 5.10 9.32 -6.57
N GLU A 424 6.35 8.93 -6.32
CA GLU A 424 7.05 9.15 -5.06
C GLU A 424 7.23 10.64 -4.75
N HIS A 425 7.69 11.43 -5.73
CA HIS A 425 7.80 12.90 -5.57
C HIS A 425 6.44 13.50 -5.22
N LEU A 426 5.40 13.13 -5.97
CA LEU A 426 4.07 13.68 -5.77
C LEU A 426 3.45 13.29 -4.42
N LEU A 427 3.67 12.05 -3.95
CA LEU A 427 3.23 11.59 -2.63
C LEU A 427 3.90 12.38 -1.51
N ILE A 428 5.22 12.59 -1.60
CA ILE A 428 5.98 13.35 -0.59
C ILE A 428 5.51 14.81 -0.57
N LEU A 429 5.43 15.47 -1.73
CA LEU A 429 4.97 16.86 -1.81
C LEU A 429 3.56 17.00 -1.25
N GLN A 430 2.65 16.09 -1.61
CA GLN A 430 1.27 16.16 -1.13
C GLN A 430 1.14 15.90 0.38
N TYR A 431 1.98 15.03 0.94
CA TYR A 431 2.08 14.86 2.39
C TYR A 431 2.52 16.17 3.05
N LEU A 432 3.56 16.81 2.54
CA LEU A 432 4.09 18.05 3.10
C LEU A 432 3.17 19.28 2.91
N LEU A 433 2.17 19.21 2.02
CA LEU A 433 1.09 20.21 1.99
C LEU A 433 0.14 20.13 3.20
N ARG A 434 0.19 19.04 3.97
CA ARG A 434 -0.70 18.78 5.13
C ARG A 434 0.07 18.64 6.44
N HIS A 435 1.35 18.34 6.34
CA HIS A 435 2.23 18.06 7.46
C HIS A 435 3.48 18.94 7.36
N PRO A 436 3.92 19.55 8.47
CA PRO A 436 5.01 20.54 8.44
C PRO A 436 6.36 19.93 8.04
N GLU A 437 6.56 18.65 8.32
CA GLU A 437 7.81 17.93 8.08
C GLU A 437 7.54 16.45 7.77
N ILE A 438 8.52 15.80 7.15
CA ILE A 438 8.53 14.37 6.88
C ILE A 438 9.91 13.79 7.22
N ASP A 439 9.93 12.65 7.92
CA ASP A 439 11.16 11.89 8.16
C ASP A 439 11.31 10.75 7.14
N THR A 440 12.47 10.07 7.15
CA THR A 440 12.72 8.98 6.20
C THR A 440 11.74 7.81 6.40
N ALA A 441 11.39 7.47 7.64
CA ALA A 441 10.50 6.36 7.94
C ALA A 441 9.08 6.62 7.41
N THR A 442 8.56 7.84 7.59
CA THR A 442 7.27 8.26 7.05
C THR A 442 7.29 8.32 5.54
N ALA A 443 8.35 8.88 4.94
CA ALA A 443 8.53 8.89 3.48
C ALA A 443 8.54 7.47 2.91
N ALA A 444 9.26 6.54 3.54
CA ALA A 444 9.31 5.13 3.15
C ALA A 444 7.93 4.48 3.20
N ARG A 445 7.17 4.70 4.28
CA ARG A 445 5.81 4.15 4.43
C ARG A 445 4.84 4.68 3.37
N ILE A 446 4.78 5.99 3.14
CA ILE A 446 3.82 6.56 2.17
C ILE A 446 4.17 6.24 0.72
N THR A 447 5.46 6.16 0.39
CA THR A 447 5.95 5.79 -0.96
C THR A 447 6.08 4.28 -1.15
N GLN A 448 5.83 3.52 -0.08
CA GLN A 448 6.01 2.07 0.01
C GLN A 448 7.42 1.63 -0.37
N GLN A 449 8.43 2.48 -0.14
CA GLN A 449 9.84 2.22 -0.41
C GLN A 449 10.54 1.56 0.79
N SER A 450 11.70 0.97 0.56
CA SER A 450 12.67 0.78 1.64
C SER A 450 13.13 2.15 2.15
N GLU A 451 13.54 2.25 3.42
CA GLU A 451 14.10 3.50 3.94
C GLU A 451 15.32 3.99 3.15
N SER A 452 16.11 3.08 2.59
CA SER A 452 17.25 3.45 1.74
C SER A 452 16.81 4.19 0.48
N SER A 453 15.85 3.62 -0.27
CA SER A 453 15.33 4.24 -1.48
C SER A 453 14.52 5.51 -1.18
N ALA A 454 13.79 5.55 -0.07
CA ALA A 454 13.08 6.77 0.35
C ALA A 454 14.05 7.91 0.66
N ARG A 455 15.19 7.60 1.29
CA ARG A 455 16.26 8.57 1.57
C ARG A 455 16.90 9.09 0.29
N GLU A 456 17.10 8.23 -0.70
CA GLU A 456 17.57 8.65 -2.04
C GLU A 456 16.56 9.59 -2.72
N THR A 457 15.27 9.25 -2.69
CA THR A 457 14.19 10.12 -3.21
C THR A 457 14.22 11.50 -2.51
N LEU A 458 14.27 11.53 -1.18
CA LEU A 458 14.32 12.77 -0.40
C LEU A 458 15.58 13.60 -0.73
N SER A 459 16.73 12.93 -0.88
CA SER A 459 17.99 13.58 -1.23
C SER A 459 17.97 14.17 -2.64
N SER A 460 17.38 13.49 -3.62
CA SER A 460 17.20 14.03 -4.98
C SER A 460 16.24 15.23 -4.96
N MET A 461 15.14 15.14 -4.21
CA MET A 461 14.21 16.25 -4.04
C MET A 461 14.83 17.48 -3.34
N GLU A 462 15.79 17.27 -2.43
CA GLU A 462 16.57 18.32 -1.76
C GLU A 462 17.62 18.94 -2.69
N THR A 463 18.45 18.11 -3.33
CA THR A 463 19.68 18.57 -3.99
C THR A 463 19.54 18.80 -5.48
N GLU A 464 18.78 17.97 -6.19
CA GLU A 464 18.62 18.05 -7.64
C GLU A 464 17.42 18.91 -8.02
N LEU A 465 16.30 18.75 -7.30
CA LEU A 465 15.05 19.47 -7.57
C LEU A 465 14.92 20.76 -6.75
N GLY A 466 15.60 20.87 -5.61
CA GLY A 466 15.52 22.04 -4.73
C GLY A 466 14.16 22.24 -4.08
N TYR A 467 13.33 21.20 -3.99
CA TYR A 467 11.98 21.29 -3.45
C TYR A 467 11.93 21.17 -1.93
N LEU A 468 12.93 20.51 -1.33
CA LEU A 468 12.96 20.22 0.10
C LEU A 468 14.16 20.88 0.78
N GLU A 469 14.00 21.22 2.04
CA GLU A 469 15.08 21.64 2.93
C GLU A 469 15.24 20.63 4.06
N ARG A 470 16.48 20.24 4.35
CA ARG A 470 16.80 19.27 5.39
C ARG A 470 16.98 19.94 6.75
N GLY A 471 16.39 19.34 7.77
CA GLY A 471 16.52 19.72 9.18
C GLY A 471 17.00 18.57 10.07
N GLY A 472 17.44 18.92 11.27
CA GLY A 472 17.89 17.96 12.29
C GLY A 472 19.23 17.28 11.96
N THR A 473 19.64 16.32 12.81
CA THR A 473 20.87 15.53 12.62
C THR A 473 20.69 14.08 13.04
N GLY A 474 21.43 13.18 12.41
CA GLY A 474 21.41 11.75 12.73
C GLY A 474 20.01 11.15 12.64
N ARG A 475 19.56 10.49 13.70
CA ARG A 475 18.23 9.85 13.81
C ARG A 475 17.07 10.84 13.82
N GLY A 476 17.30 12.12 14.10
CA GLY A 476 16.29 13.18 14.05
C GLY A 476 16.29 13.97 12.74
N THR A 477 16.75 13.37 11.64
CA THR A 477 16.74 14.05 10.33
C THR A 477 15.32 14.09 9.77
N TYR A 478 14.89 15.27 9.35
CA TYR A 478 13.59 15.49 8.70
C TYR A 478 13.76 16.43 7.49
N TRP A 479 12.73 16.48 6.64
CA TRP A 479 12.65 17.37 5.49
C TRP A 479 11.37 18.19 5.57
N ILE A 480 11.46 19.45 5.15
CA ILE A 480 10.33 20.37 4.99
C ILE A 480 10.26 20.84 3.53
N LEU A 481 9.12 21.38 3.10
CA LEU A 481 9.06 22.10 1.82
C LEU A 481 9.99 23.32 1.87
N SER A 482 10.74 23.54 0.79
CA SER A 482 11.52 24.76 0.63
C SER A 482 10.61 25.99 0.65
N TYR A 483 11.15 27.11 1.13
CA TYR A 483 10.36 28.33 1.26
C TYR A 483 9.76 28.80 -0.08
N ASP A 484 10.52 28.70 -1.18
CA ASP A 484 10.07 29.08 -2.52
C ASP A 484 8.89 28.21 -2.96
N LEU A 485 9.04 26.88 -2.83
CA LEU A 485 8.00 25.96 -3.23
C LEU A 485 6.76 26.07 -2.35
N HIS A 486 6.91 26.19 -1.03
CA HIS A 486 5.80 26.41 -0.13
C HIS A 486 5.02 27.68 -0.52
N SER A 487 5.72 28.79 -0.76
CA SER A 487 5.11 30.06 -1.18
C SER A 487 4.36 29.93 -2.51
N ARG A 488 4.89 29.16 -3.47
CA ARG A 488 4.24 28.88 -4.76
C ARG A 488 2.99 28.00 -4.60
N LEU A 489 3.06 26.99 -3.76
CA LEU A 489 1.99 25.99 -3.60
C LEU A 489 0.82 26.49 -2.73
N SER A 490 1.06 27.38 -1.76
CA SER A 490 0.03 27.82 -0.81
C SER A 490 -1.02 28.77 -1.41
N GLY A 491 -0.72 29.51 -2.48
CA GLY A 491 -1.69 30.34 -3.23
C GLY A 491 -2.55 31.33 -2.39
N PRO A 492 -3.49 32.08 -2.99
CA PRO A 492 -4.33 33.06 -2.26
C PRO A 492 -5.47 32.46 -1.40
N GLY A 493 -5.43 31.17 -1.06
CA GLY A 493 -6.64 30.36 -0.80
C GLY A 493 -6.99 29.96 0.64
N HIS A 494 -6.09 29.99 1.62
CA HIS A 494 -6.42 29.57 3.00
C HIS A 494 -5.72 30.41 4.10
N PRO A 495 -6.07 31.70 4.27
CA PRO A 495 -5.33 32.64 5.12
C PRO A 495 -5.19 32.22 6.59
N ASP A 496 -6.19 31.58 7.18
CA ASP A 496 -6.24 31.35 8.63
C ASP A 496 -5.66 30.01 9.09
N ARG A 497 -5.63 29.00 8.21
CA ARG A 497 -5.02 27.70 8.51
C ARG A 497 -3.53 27.72 8.17
N ASP A 498 -3.17 28.33 7.05
CA ASP A 498 -1.78 28.43 6.58
C ASP A 498 -0.97 29.37 7.49
N ARG A 499 -1.54 30.49 7.96
CA ARG A 499 -0.89 31.34 8.96
C ARG A 499 -0.59 30.61 10.27
N ARG A 500 -1.44 29.67 10.68
CA ARG A 500 -1.26 28.92 11.93
C ARG A 500 -0.20 27.83 11.78
N ILE A 501 -0.16 27.16 10.63
CA ILE A 501 0.87 26.16 10.30
C ILE A 501 2.23 26.86 10.10
N ASP A 502 2.27 27.98 9.38
CA ASP A 502 3.49 28.79 9.19
C ASP A 502 4.03 29.33 10.52
N TRP A 503 3.14 29.73 11.45
CA TRP A 503 3.53 30.24 12.76
C TRP A 503 4.13 29.15 13.65
N GLU A 504 3.50 27.98 13.71
CA GLU A 504 4.02 26.84 14.46
C GLU A 504 5.29 26.26 13.83
N ALA A 505 5.37 26.19 12.50
CA ALA A 505 6.60 25.78 11.81
C ALA A 505 7.75 26.79 12.02
N ALA A 506 7.45 28.10 12.09
CA ALA A 506 8.42 29.12 12.43
C ALA A 506 8.91 28.98 13.89
N LYS A 507 8.02 28.67 14.85
CA LYS A 507 8.40 28.35 16.23
C LYS A 507 9.35 27.15 16.28
N THR A 508 8.97 26.04 15.66
CA THR A 508 9.79 24.81 15.65
C THR A 508 11.16 25.05 15.00
N ARG A 509 11.23 25.81 13.89
CA ARG A 509 12.50 26.19 13.25
C ARG A 509 13.41 26.99 14.20
N VAL A 510 12.87 28.00 14.88
CA VAL A 510 13.65 28.82 15.81
C VAL A 510 14.13 28.00 17.00
N LEU A 511 13.26 27.15 17.57
CA LEU A 511 13.61 26.26 18.68
C LEU A 511 14.69 25.24 18.30
N SER A 512 14.55 24.61 17.14
CA SER A 512 15.51 23.63 16.63
C SER A 512 16.91 24.24 16.49
N VAL A 513 17.00 25.43 15.89
CA VAL A 513 18.28 26.15 15.74
C VAL A 513 18.86 26.56 17.10
N LEU A 514 18.02 27.09 18.01
CA LEU A 514 18.47 27.48 19.35
C LEU A 514 18.98 26.28 20.16
N LYS A 515 18.29 25.15 20.09
CA LYS A 515 18.68 23.90 20.76
C LYS A 515 20.01 23.37 20.20
N GLN A 516 20.17 23.36 18.88
CA GLN A 516 21.40 22.91 18.22
C GLN A 516 22.60 23.82 18.55
N ARG A 517 22.40 25.14 18.62
CA ARG A 517 23.45 26.07 19.04
C ARG A 517 23.83 25.87 20.51
N ALA A 518 22.84 25.64 21.38
CA ALA A 518 23.08 25.36 22.80
C ALA A 518 23.88 24.06 23.00
N GLU A 519 23.56 22.99 22.27
CA GLU A 519 24.29 21.72 22.31
C GLU A 519 25.75 21.85 21.84
N ARG A 520 26.03 22.80 20.92
CA ARG A 520 27.36 23.05 20.35
C ARG A 520 28.16 24.12 21.09
N GLY A 521 27.58 24.77 22.10
CA GLY A 521 28.21 25.91 22.79
C GLY A 521 28.38 27.14 21.90
N GLU A 522 27.56 27.27 20.85
CA GLU A 522 27.57 28.40 19.93
C GLU A 522 26.80 29.61 20.47
N ALA A 523 26.98 30.77 19.84
CA ALA A 523 26.31 32.01 20.23
C ALA A 523 24.79 31.96 20.00
N ASP A 524 24.03 32.39 21.02
CA ASP A 524 22.57 32.61 20.99
C ASP A 524 22.12 33.47 19.78
N LEU A 525 20.87 33.27 19.31
CA LEU A 525 20.35 33.98 18.13
C LEU A 525 19.97 35.43 18.44
N GLN A 526 20.24 36.33 17.50
CA GLN A 526 19.70 37.69 17.49
C GLN A 526 18.45 37.80 16.62
N ASN A 527 17.66 38.87 16.84
CA ASN A 527 16.48 39.17 16.03
C ASN A 527 16.75 39.14 14.51
N ALA A 528 17.87 39.71 14.07
CA ALA A 528 18.24 39.70 12.65
C ALA A 528 18.53 38.29 12.09
N GLU A 529 18.96 37.35 12.93
CA GLU A 529 19.15 35.95 12.55
C GLU A 529 17.82 35.20 12.54
N VAL A 530 16.97 35.41 13.55
CA VAL A 530 15.62 34.81 13.58
C VAL A 530 14.78 35.27 12.39
N ARG A 531 14.88 36.54 12.00
CA ARG A 531 14.24 37.06 10.78
C ARG A 531 14.79 36.43 9.50
N ARG A 532 16.07 36.04 9.47
CA ARG A 532 16.66 35.30 8.34
C ARG A 532 16.21 33.85 8.28
N ILE A 533 16.00 33.22 9.44
CA ILE A 533 15.56 31.82 9.57
C ILE A 533 14.06 31.67 9.28
N THR A 534 13.26 32.66 9.67
CA THR A 534 11.79 32.58 9.60
C THR A 534 11.19 33.44 8.50
N HIS A 535 11.98 34.34 7.89
CA HIS A 535 11.54 35.37 6.96
C HIS A 535 10.45 36.31 7.50
N LEU A 536 10.22 36.29 8.81
CA LEU A 536 9.27 37.15 9.49
C LEU A 536 9.82 38.58 9.61
N ASP A 537 8.91 39.55 9.66
CA ASP A 537 9.27 40.92 9.98
C ASP A 537 9.67 41.07 11.47
N ARG A 538 10.18 42.25 11.82
CA ARG A 538 10.66 42.50 13.19
C ARG A 538 9.57 42.37 14.26
N GLN A 539 8.33 42.76 13.97
CA GLN A 539 7.21 42.69 14.91
C GLN A 539 6.73 41.25 15.07
N GLN A 540 6.67 40.49 13.98
CA GLN A 540 6.33 39.08 13.98
C GLN A 540 7.36 38.25 14.74
N VAL A 541 8.66 38.49 14.54
CA VAL A 541 9.70 37.81 15.34
C VAL A 541 9.58 38.13 16.82
N ASN A 542 9.31 39.38 17.19
CA ASN A 542 9.12 39.73 18.60
C ASN A 542 7.91 38.99 19.21
N ARG A 543 6.81 38.86 18.46
CA ARG A 543 5.63 38.12 18.90
C ARG A 543 5.90 36.62 19.02
N LEU A 544 6.62 36.04 18.06
CA LEU A 544 7.03 34.63 18.08
C LEU A 544 7.93 34.32 19.28
N ILE A 545 8.95 35.13 19.53
CA ILE A 545 9.83 34.96 20.68
C ILE A 545 9.06 35.11 22.00
N HIS A 546 8.15 36.08 22.09
CA HIS A 546 7.36 36.27 23.30
C HIS A 546 6.46 35.07 23.61
N GLU A 547 5.90 34.42 22.58
CA GLU A 547 5.17 33.16 22.77
C GLU A 547 6.07 32.03 23.25
N LEU A 548 7.26 31.87 22.66
CA LEU A 548 8.25 30.88 23.10
C LEU A 548 8.77 31.14 24.53
N GLU A 549 8.87 32.40 24.95
CA GLU A 549 9.16 32.77 26.35
C GLU A 549 8.02 32.39 27.29
N LYS A 550 6.77 32.63 26.88
CA LYS A 550 5.58 32.25 27.65
C LYS A 550 5.43 30.73 27.78
N GLU A 551 5.83 29.99 26.75
CA GLU A 551 5.91 28.54 26.72
C GLU A 551 7.11 27.99 27.51
N GLY A 552 8.01 28.86 28.02
CA GLY A 552 9.15 28.48 28.85
C GLY A 552 10.34 27.91 28.09
N GLN A 553 10.32 27.95 26.75
CA GLN A 553 11.32 27.29 25.91
C GLN A 553 12.50 28.19 25.55
N VAL A 554 12.28 29.50 25.53
CA VAL A 554 13.28 30.52 25.18
C VAL A 554 13.33 31.60 26.26
N ARG A 555 14.49 32.24 26.44
CA ARG A 555 14.66 33.42 27.28
C ARG A 555 15.45 34.47 26.53
N MET A 556 14.94 35.69 26.48
CA MET A 556 15.66 36.84 25.95
C MET A 556 16.63 37.39 27.01
N GLU A 557 17.88 37.59 26.60
CA GLU A 557 18.92 38.26 27.38
C GLU A 557 19.35 39.57 26.71
N GLY A 558 19.46 40.62 27.52
CA GLY A 558 19.84 41.96 27.06
C GLY A 558 18.68 42.78 26.51
N HIS A 559 19.02 43.95 25.95
CA HIS A 559 18.06 44.92 25.43
C HIS A 559 18.56 45.58 24.13
N GLY A 560 17.63 46.07 23.30
CA GLY A 560 17.96 46.84 22.10
C GLY A 560 18.64 46.01 21.00
N ARG A 561 19.66 46.58 20.34
CA ARG A 561 20.38 45.92 19.22
C ARG A 561 21.22 44.71 19.64
N GLY A 562 21.50 44.55 20.93
CA GLY A 562 22.30 43.46 21.48
C GLY A 562 21.48 42.32 22.09
N ALA A 563 20.15 42.34 21.97
CA ALA A 563 19.28 41.31 22.54
C ALA A 563 19.53 39.95 21.85
N ARG A 564 19.67 38.91 22.67
CA ARG A 564 19.89 37.52 22.24
C ARG A 564 18.84 36.61 22.83
N TYR A 565 18.48 35.57 22.10
CA TYR A 565 17.49 34.57 22.49
C TYR A 565 18.20 33.27 22.80
N ARG A 566 18.06 32.78 24.02
CA ARG A 566 18.68 31.54 24.50
C ARG A 566 17.63 30.46 24.69
N TYR A 567 17.95 29.22 24.33
CA TYR A 567 17.12 28.05 24.65
C TYR A 567 17.24 27.70 26.15
N VAL A 568 16.11 27.41 26.82
CA VAL A 568 16.12 27.13 28.27
C VAL A 568 15.70 25.69 28.61
N GLY A 569 15.08 24.96 27.67
CA GLY A 569 14.65 23.57 27.85
C GLY A 569 13.57 23.37 28.93
N ASP A 570 12.89 22.21 28.90
CA ASP A 570 11.82 21.81 29.86
C ASP A 570 12.35 21.50 31.29
N SER A 571 13.39 22.18 31.73
CA SER A 571 13.89 22.12 33.11
C SER A 571 13.29 23.27 33.91
N GLY A 572 12.00 23.17 34.23
CA GLY A 572 11.31 24.20 35.00
C GLY A 572 9.79 24.06 35.13
N ARG A 573 9.30 22.88 35.54
CA ARG A 573 8.05 22.77 36.30
C ARG A 573 8.24 21.88 37.51
#